data_AF-A0A968LHY2-F1
#
_entry.id   AF-A0A968LHY2-F1
#
_cell.length_a   1.000
_cell.length_b   1.000
_cell.length_c   1.000
_cell.angle_alpha   90.00
_cell.angle_beta   90.00
_cell.angle_gamma   90.00
#
_symmetry.space_group_name_H-M   'P 1'
#
loop_
_entity.id
_entity.type
_entity.pdbx_description
1 polymer ?
#
loop_
_entity_poly.entity_id
_entity_poly.type
_entity_poly.pdbx_seq_one_letter_code
_entity_poly.pdbx_strand_id
1 'polypeptide(L)'
;ERPLPFALGHVAGQHEALGVEGQAGRPSQAGVRLGADHHKEVANRLDARSALGVAPDLLLELAGVAEQIDLRASDREPAFVAIGDELSLALVDNNPLAMSEAHPHKQGNAIDLGGHPASEWTEVLTDALALIERYMPDLRREIDLYLRLVVPVGFDERTHLSASYQEVIGTVYMTLHPQRMTMVEALIHEFQHNKLHALLELDPLLDNAFAPLYASPVRPDPRPLQGVLLAVHAFQPVARLYQLMREDGYPGCEQPDFERRFQQIVKGNHEGATVLLEHGQPTTIGRGLLDELRRWDSHAWS
;
A
#
# COMPACT_ATOMS: atom_id res chain seq x y z
N GLU A 1 -40.36 -18.14 -0.93
CA GLU A 1 -39.19 -17.33 -1.31
C GLU A 1 -38.36 -17.10 -0.05
N ARG A 2 -37.15 -17.69 0.02
CA ARG A 2 -36.22 -17.53 1.14
C ARG A 2 -35.16 -16.49 0.73
N PRO A 3 -34.78 -15.53 1.58
CA PRO A 3 -33.71 -14.61 1.26
C PRO A 3 -32.36 -15.36 1.33
N LEU A 4 -31.52 -15.14 0.33
CA LEU A 4 -30.13 -15.59 0.30
C LEU A 4 -29.32 -14.74 1.29
N PRO A 5 -28.43 -15.32 2.10
CA PRO A 5 -27.54 -14.54 2.94
C PRO A 5 -26.43 -13.92 2.08
N PHE A 6 -26.30 -12.60 2.13
CA PHE A 6 -25.09 -11.88 1.71
C PHE A 6 -23.95 -12.34 2.62
N ALA A 7 -23.04 -13.16 2.08
CA ALA A 7 -21.75 -13.41 2.71
C ALA A 7 -20.80 -12.31 2.22
N LEU A 8 -20.54 -11.31 3.06
CA LEU A 8 -19.37 -10.45 2.94
C LEU A 8 -18.15 -11.34 3.19
N GLY A 9 -17.57 -11.87 2.12
CA GLY A 9 -16.28 -12.54 2.16
C GLY A 9 -15.21 -11.51 2.50
N HIS A 10 -14.67 -11.60 3.71
CA HIS A 10 -13.55 -10.80 4.16
C HIS A 10 -12.32 -11.18 3.32
N VAL A 11 -11.92 -10.34 2.36
CA VAL A 11 -10.67 -10.50 1.62
C VAL A 11 -9.59 -9.80 2.42
N ALA A 12 -8.83 -10.57 3.19
CA ALA A 12 -7.65 -10.06 3.88
C ALA A 12 -6.74 -9.31 2.90
N GLY A 13 -6.21 -8.15 3.33
CA GLY A 13 -5.38 -7.25 2.54
C GLY A 13 -4.31 -7.99 1.74
N GLN A 14 -4.18 -7.62 0.46
CA GLN A 14 -3.24 -8.25 -0.44
C GLN A 14 -1.85 -7.65 -0.21
N HIS A 15 -0.94 -8.47 0.34
CA HIS A 15 0.45 -8.09 0.58
C HIS A 15 1.34 -8.43 -0.62
N GLU A 16 2.10 -7.44 -1.09
CA GLU A 16 3.15 -7.63 -2.08
C GLU A 16 4.46 -7.08 -1.52
N ALA A 17 5.45 -7.95 -1.29
CA ALA A 17 6.79 -7.51 -0.92
C ALA A 17 7.53 -7.07 -2.18
N LEU A 18 8.07 -5.85 -2.20
CA LEU A 18 9.06 -5.42 -3.20
C LEU A 18 10.38 -6.12 -2.86
N GLY A 19 10.54 -7.36 -3.33
CA GLY A 19 11.70 -8.19 -3.02
C GLY A 19 12.99 -7.68 -3.65
N VAL A 20 13.90 -7.16 -2.82
CA VAL A 20 15.32 -6.97 -3.14
C VAL A 20 16.13 -7.89 -2.21
N GLU A 21 16.38 -9.14 -2.62
CA GLU A 21 17.15 -10.09 -1.80
C GLU A 21 18.66 -10.05 -2.12
N GLY A 22 19.46 -9.60 -1.15
CA GLY A 22 20.91 -9.82 -1.11
C GLY A 22 21.25 -11.12 -0.37
N GLN A 23 21.89 -12.09 -1.06
CA GLN A 23 22.28 -13.39 -0.49
C GLN A 23 23.38 -13.29 0.58
N ALA A 24 23.19 -13.92 1.76
CA ALA A 24 24.23 -14.70 2.45
C ALA A 24 23.73 -15.47 3.70
N GLY A 25 24.13 -16.74 3.81
CA GLY A 25 24.68 -17.40 5.01
C GLY A 25 23.85 -17.50 6.30
N ARG A 26 23.33 -18.70 6.60
CA ARG A 26 22.75 -19.08 7.91
C ARG A 26 23.77 -18.94 9.06
N PRO A 27 23.29 -18.61 10.28
CA PRO A 27 23.58 -19.52 11.39
C PRO A 27 22.39 -19.82 12.34
N SER A 28 22.59 -20.96 13.00
CA SER A 28 21.93 -21.70 14.09
C SER A 28 20.87 -21.06 15.00
N GLN A 29 19.88 -21.90 15.29
CA GLN A 29 18.93 -21.85 16.40
C GLN A 29 19.62 -21.88 17.77
N ALA A 30 19.18 -21.02 18.69
CA ALA A 30 19.26 -21.23 20.12
C ALA A 30 18.00 -20.67 20.78
N GLY A 31 17.24 -21.54 21.45
CA GLY A 31 15.99 -21.20 22.13
C GLY A 31 16.22 -20.52 23.48
N VAL A 32 15.33 -19.59 23.83
CA VAL A 32 15.13 -19.13 25.19
C VAL A 32 13.62 -19.08 25.45
N ARG A 33 13.17 -19.88 26.42
CA ARG A 33 11.84 -19.80 27.04
C ARG A 33 11.91 -18.82 28.20
N LEU A 34 11.13 -17.75 28.14
CA LEU A 34 10.69 -16.92 29.26
C LEU A 34 9.22 -16.59 28.92
N GLY A 35 8.21 -17.02 29.64
CA GLY A 35 8.00 -16.82 31.07
C GLY A 35 6.69 -16.04 31.14
N ALA A 36 5.60 -16.74 31.44
CA ALA A 36 4.26 -16.16 31.55
C ALA A 36 4.21 -15.07 32.63
N ASP A 37 3.17 -14.24 32.53
CA ASP A 37 2.78 -13.15 33.44
C ASP A 37 3.27 -11.77 32.99
N HIS A 38 2.45 -11.09 32.18
CA HIS A 38 2.00 -9.69 32.35
C HIS A 38 1.00 -9.33 31.22
N HIS A 39 -0.07 -10.11 31.08
CA HIS A 39 -1.24 -9.68 30.31
C HIS A 39 -2.14 -8.85 31.23
N LYS A 40 -1.96 -7.53 31.20
CA LYS A 40 -2.97 -6.58 31.68
C LYS A 40 -3.29 -5.58 30.57
N GLU A 41 -4.42 -5.85 29.93
CA GLU A 41 -5.51 -4.88 29.82
C GLU A 41 -5.16 -3.55 29.15
N VAL A 42 -5.08 -3.55 27.82
CA VAL A 42 -5.36 -2.37 26.98
C VAL A 42 -6.25 -2.82 25.83
N ALA A 43 -7.52 -3.12 26.15
CA ALA A 43 -8.56 -3.38 25.17
C ALA A 43 -9.55 -2.22 25.16
N ASN A 44 -9.59 -1.51 24.03
CA ASN A 44 -10.68 -0.67 23.51
C ASN A 44 -11.86 -0.40 24.46
N ARG A 45 -11.91 0.80 25.04
CA ARG A 45 -13.16 1.47 25.42
C ARG A 45 -13.05 2.98 25.27
N LEU A 46 -13.15 3.46 24.03
CA LEU A 46 -13.63 4.81 23.75
C LEU A 46 -15.16 4.71 23.54
N ASP A 47 -15.91 4.56 24.64
CA ASP A 47 -17.38 4.72 24.64
C ASP A 47 -17.71 6.23 24.68
N ALA A 48 -17.48 6.93 23.57
CA ALA A 48 -17.98 8.29 23.39
C ALA A 48 -19.50 8.23 23.17
N ARG A 49 -20.29 8.76 24.11
CA ARG A 49 -21.76 8.71 24.04
C ARG A 49 -22.34 9.84 23.18
N SER A 50 -21.67 10.98 23.17
CA SER A 50 -22.00 12.11 22.32
C SER A 50 -20.79 13.03 22.15
N ALA A 51 -20.69 13.66 20.99
CA ALA A 51 -19.75 14.73 20.71
C ALA A 51 -20.56 15.92 20.16
N LEU A 52 -20.45 17.08 20.80
CA LEU A 52 -21.09 18.31 20.34
C LEU A 52 -20.00 19.34 20.07
N GLY A 53 -19.82 19.71 18.80
CA GLY A 53 -18.85 20.72 18.39
C GLY A 53 -19.49 22.10 18.28
N VAL A 54 -18.99 23.07 19.05
CA VAL A 54 -19.23 24.50 18.81
C VAL A 54 -17.86 25.17 18.82
N ALA A 55 -17.30 25.40 17.63
CA ALA A 55 -15.96 25.95 17.48
C ALA A 55 -15.75 27.19 18.39
N PRO A 56 -14.65 27.29 19.17
CA PRO A 56 -13.47 26.41 19.23
C PRO A 56 -13.62 25.02 19.84
N ASP A 57 -14.68 24.78 20.60
CA ASP A 57 -14.65 23.74 21.61
C ASP A 57 -15.36 22.48 21.11
N LEU A 58 -14.75 21.35 21.41
CA LEU A 58 -15.40 20.05 21.32
C LEU A 58 -15.75 19.59 22.74
N LEU A 59 -17.04 19.45 23.01
CA LEU A 59 -17.51 18.79 24.21
C LEU A 59 -17.65 17.30 23.92
N LEU A 60 -16.84 16.50 24.61
CA LEU A 60 -16.87 15.04 24.55
C LEU A 60 -17.41 14.49 25.86
N GLU A 61 -18.45 13.66 25.79
CA GLU A 61 -18.91 12.88 26.94
C GLU A 61 -18.36 11.45 26.85
N LEU A 62 -17.29 11.21 27.59
CA LEU A 62 -16.60 9.91 27.68
C LEU A 62 -16.96 9.24 29.01
N ALA A 63 -17.64 8.10 28.95
CA ALA A 63 -18.02 7.34 30.14
C ALA A 63 -18.74 8.15 31.26
N GLY A 64 -19.49 9.19 30.90
CA GLY A 64 -20.21 10.06 31.83
C GLY A 64 -19.41 11.24 32.39
N VAL A 65 -18.19 11.46 31.89
CA VAL A 65 -17.38 12.66 32.16
C VAL A 65 -17.47 13.56 30.94
N ALA A 66 -17.91 14.80 31.15
CA ALA A 66 -17.89 15.84 30.12
C ALA A 66 -16.51 16.52 30.13
N GLU A 67 -15.77 16.39 29.05
CA GLU A 67 -14.49 17.05 28.82
C GLU A 67 -14.66 18.12 27.74
N GLN A 68 -14.19 19.35 28.02
CA GLN A 68 -14.14 20.43 27.04
C GLN A 68 -12.73 20.47 26.46
N ILE A 69 -12.62 20.09 25.19
CA ILE A 69 -11.36 20.13 24.45
C ILE A 69 -11.33 21.43 23.64
N ASP A 70 -10.42 22.33 23.99
CA ASP A 70 -10.07 23.45 23.11
C ASP A 70 -9.28 22.90 21.92
N LEU A 71 -9.91 22.89 20.75
CA LEU A 71 -9.26 22.41 19.51
C LEU A 71 -8.10 23.32 19.05
N ARG A 72 -7.91 24.49 19.68
CA ARG A 72 -6.82 25.44 19.37
C ARG A 72 -5.63 25.31 20.31
N ALA A 73 -5.74 24.55 21.39
CA ALA A 73 -4.61 24.32 22.30
C ALA A 73 -3.55 23.43 21.63
N SER A 74 -2.42 24.03 21.28
CA SER A 74 -1.36 23.46 20.41
C SER A 74 -0.27 22.69 21.17
N ASP A 75 -0.47 22.32 22.44
CA ASP A 75 0.56 21.63 23.23
C ASP A 75 0.69 20.13 22.89
N ARG A 76 -0.08 19.64 21.91
CA ARG A 76 -0.03 18.25 21.45
C ARG A 76 0.97 18.12 20.30
N GLU A 77 1.80 17.08 20.36
CA GLU A 77 2.60 16.67 19.21
C GLU A 77 1.69 16.50 17.99
N PRO A 78 2.12 16.94 16.79
CA PRO A 78 1.28 16.91 15.62
C PRO A 78 0.91 15.46 15.28
N ALA A 79 -0.39 15.19 15.13
CA ALA A 79 -0.88 13.87 14.73
C ALA A 79 -0.48 13.50 13.28
N PHE A 80 -0.18 14.52 12.46
CA PHE A 80 0.14 14.40 11.05
C PHE A 80 1.24 15.39 10.68
N VAL A 81 2.18 14.98 9.82
CA VAL A 81 3.23 15.83 9.27
C VAL A 81 3.04 15.92 7.76
N ALA A 82 2.94 17.13 7.22
CA ALA A 82 2.63 17.34 5.81
C ALA A 82 3.73 16.80 4.88
N ILE A 83 3.31 16.16 3.78
CA ILE A 83 4.14 15.77 2.64
C ILE A 83 3.55 16.51 1.42
N GLY A 84 3.93 17.78 1.27
CA GLY A 84 3.24 18.67 0.33
C GLY A 84 1.83 19.06 0.78
N ASP A 85 0.95 19.38 -0.16
CA ASP A 85 -0.34 20.01 0.13
C ASP A 85 -1.46 19.01 0.47
N GLU A 86 -1.48 17.84 -0.19
CA GLU A 86 -2.62 16.92 -0.14
C GLU A 86 -2.35 15.62 0.63
N LEU A 87 -1.07 15.29 0.86
CA LEU A 87 -0.60 14.05 1.50
C LEU A 87 0.04 14.35 2.85
N SER A 88 -0.13 13.44 3.83
CA SER A 88 0.48 13.57 5.15
C SER A 88 1.07 12.25 5.64
N LEU A 89 2.16 12.33 6.40
CA LEU A 89 2.67 11.26 7.23
C LEU A 89 1.86 11.19 8.51
N ALA A 90 1.26 10.03 8.80
CA ALA A 90 0.48 9.81 10.00
C ALA A 90 1.38 9.42 11.19
N LEU A 91 1.21 10.11 12.32
CA LEU A 91 1.81 9.75 13.62
C LEU A 91 0.78 9.14 14.58
N VAL A 92 -0.48 9.04 14.14
CA VAL A 92 -1.57 8.31 14.79
C VAL A 92 -2.32 7.47 13.75
N ASP A 93 -2.70 6.25 14.10
CA ASP A 93 -3.55 5.39 13.27
C ASP A 93 -4.75 4.92 14.07
N ASN A 94 -5.94 5.31 13.64
CA ASN A 94 -7.21 4.92 14.22
C ASN A 94 -7.97 3.91 13.36
N ASN A 95 -7.34 3.38 12.30
CA ASN A 95 -7.87 2.30 11.50
C ASN A 95 -8.12 1.08 12.40
N PRO A 96 -9.35 0.54 12.45
CA PRO A 96 -9.63 -0.70 13.18
C PRO A 96 -8.76 -1.89 12.73
N LEU A 97 -8.22 -1.82 11.49
CA LEU A 97 -7.29 -2.80 10.93
C LEU A 97 -5.81 -2.52 11.24
N ALA A 98 -5.47 -1.43 11.95
CA ALA A 98 -4.08 -1.10 12.34
C ALA A 98 -3.41 -2.23 13.14
N MET A 99 -4.22 -2.97 13.91
CA MET A 99 -3.78 -4.12 14.72
C MET A 99 -4.01 -5.47 13.99
N SER A 100 -4.56 -5.46 12.78
CA SER A 100 -4.78 -6.67 12.00
C SER A 100 -3.50 -7.06 11.26
N GLU A 101 -2.81 -8.07 11.80
CA GLU A 101 -1.60 -8.65 11.23
C GLU A 101 -1.98 -9.62 10.09
N ALA A 102 -1.79 -9.19 8.85
CA ALA A 102 -2.04 -10.04 7.69
C ALA A 102 -0.78 -10.77 7.16
N HIS A 103 0.33 -10.76 7.94
CA HIS A 103 1.55 -11.51 7.64
C HIS A 103 2.14 -12.17 8.91
N PRO A 104 2.35 -13.50 8.97
CA PRO A 104 2.76 -14.24 10.19
C PRO A 104 4.19 -13.97 10.71
N HIS A 105 4.86 -12.96 10.15
CA HIS A 105 6.24 -12.57 10.50
C HIS A 105 6.36 -11.07 10.79
N LYS A 106 5.25 -10.31 10.85
CA LYS A 106 5.25 -8.86 11.03
C LYS A 106 4.63 -8.51 12.38
N GLN A 107 5.27 -7.67 13.20
CA GLN A 107 4.63 -7.17 14.43
C GLN A 107 3.58 -6.09 14.09
N GLY A 108 2.44 -6.47 13.51
CA GLY A 108 1.30 -5.59 13.21
C GLY A 108 1.57 -4.46 12.19
N ASN A 109 0.58 -3.59 11.98
CA ASN A 109 0.73 -2.31 11.26
C ASN A 109 0.74 -1.13 12.24
N ALA A 110 1.24 -1.36 13.45
CA ALA A 110 1.40 -0.28 14.41
C ALA A 110 2.32 0.79 13.82
N ILE A 111 2.02 2.05 14.12
CA ILE A 111 2.87 3.15 13.72
C ILE A 111 4.26 2.95 14.31
N ASP A 112 5.24 2.92 13.42
CA ASP A 112 6.65 2.85 13.75
C ASP A 112 7.45 3.64 12.72
N LEU A 113 8.16 4.68 13.17
CA LEU A 113 9.05 5.45 12.30
C LEU A 113 10.40 4.76 12.06
N GLY A 114 10.63 3.58 12.67
CA GLY A 114 11.84 2.79 12.50
C GLY A 114 13.08 3.42 13.15
N GLY A 115 12.89 4.29 14.14
CA GLY A 115 13.97 5.06 14.77
C GLY A 115 14.44 6.29 13.97
N HIS A 116 13.78 6.62 12.86
CA HIS A 116 14.06 7.79 12.05
C HIS A 116 13.12 8.96 12.41
N PRO A 117 13.58 10.23 12.33
CA PRO A 117 12.71 11.36 12.58
C PRO A 117 11.67 11.51 11.45
N ALA A 118 10.49 12.04 11.79
CA ALA A 118 9.44 12.30 10.80
C ALA A 118 9.91 13.22 9.65
N SER A 119 10.87 14.11 9.90
CA SER A 119 11.47 14.96 8.86
C SER A 119 12.21 14.16 7.79
N GLU A 120 12.91 13.08 8.16
CA GLU A 120 13.60 12.23 7.19
C GLU A 120 12.60 11.48 6.31
N TRP A 121 11.52 10.98 6.92
CA TRP A 121 10.41 10.38 6.18
C TRP A 121 9.80 11.34 5.18
N THR A 122 9.45 12.56 5.60
CA THR A 122 8.83 13.54 4.69
C THR A 122 9.79 14.00 3.61
N GLU A 123 11.08 14.15 3.90
CA GLU A 123 12.12 14.43 2.90
C GLU A 123 12.19 13.32 1.84
N VAL A 124 12.32 12.05 2.25
CA VAL A 124 12.41 10.91 1.33
C VAL A 124 11.15 10.76 0.47
N LEU A 125 9.96 10.90 1.07
CA LEU A 125 8.69 10.79 0.36
C LEU A 125 8.48 11.96 -0.61
N THR A 126 8.83 13.19 -0.22
CA THR A 126 8.82 14.36 -1.11
C THR A 126 9.74 14.14 -2.30
N ASP A 127 10.93 13.62 -2.04
CA ASP A 127 11.93 13.31 -3.06
C ASP A 127 11.50 12.22 -4.03
N ALA A 128 10.69 11.26 -3.57
CA ALA A 128 10.10 10.23 -4.41
C ALA A 128 8.97 10.81 -5.28
N LEU A 129 8.06 11.60 -4.68
CA LEU A 129 6.96 12.27 -5.39
C LEU A 129 7.45 13.24 -6.47
N ALA A 130 8.57 13.93 -6.23
CA ALA A 130 9.20 14.80 -7.22
C ALA A 130 9.72 14.00 -8.44
N LEU A 131 10.23 12.78 -8.22
CA LEU A 131 10.65 11.92 -9.32
C LEU A 131 9.47 11.41 -10.15
N ILE A 132 8.36 11.06 -9.47
CA ILE A 132 7.11 10.69 -10.13
C ILE A 132 6.58 11.87 -10.95
N GLU A 133 6.58 13.08 -10.40
CA GLU A 133 6.13 14.29 -11.09
C GLU A 133 6.94 14.58 -12.36
N ARG A 134 8.26 14.41 -12.29
CA ARG A 134 9.16 14.64 -13.44
C ARG A 134 8.82 13.76 -14.65
N TYR A 135 8.55 12.48 -14.44
CA TYR A 135 8.37 11.52 -15.53
C TYR A 135 6.90 11.20 -15.82
N MET A 136 6.03 11.27 -14.82
CA MET A 136 4.63 10.91 -14.90
C MET A 136 3.76 11.95 -14.20
N PRO A 137 3.73 13.21 -14.68
CA PRO A 137 3.00 14.30 -14.03
C PRO A 137 1.49 14.02 -13.92
N ASP A 138 0.92 13.29 -14.89
CA ASP A 138 -0.49 12.89 -14.83
C ASP A 138 -0.76 11.91 -13.68
N LEU A 139 0.13 10.92 -13.50
CA LEU A 139 0.03 9.99 -12.37
C LEU A 139 0.22 10.73 -11.04
N ARG A 140 1.14 11.70 -10.98
CA ARG A 140 1.31 12.53 -9.79
C ARG A 140 0.04 13.30 -9.44
N ARG A 141 -0.65 13.90 -10.42
CA ARG A 141 -1.93 14.58 -10.20
C ARG A 141 -3.02 13.63 -9.70
N GLU A 142 -3.03 12.38 -10.14
CA GLU A 142 -3.95 11.38 -9.60
C GLU A 142 -3.60 11.00 -8.14
N ILE A 143 -2.31 10.90 -7.80
CA ILE A 143 -1.85 10.68 -6.41
C ILE A 143 -2.34 11.81 -5.52
N ASP A 144 -2.13 13.08 -5.90
CA ASP A 144 -2.55 14.24 -5.11
C ASP A 144 -4.07 14.30 -4.92
N LEU A 145 -4.85 13.77 -5.87
CA LEU A 145 -6.32 13.72 -5.76
C LEU A 145 -6.78 12.71 -4.70
N TYR A 146 -6.10 11.56 -4.61
CA TYR A 146 -6.64 10.36 -3.97
C TYR A 146 -5.91 9.94 -2.70
N LEU A 147 -4.59 10.09 -2.67
CA LEU A 147 -3.76 9.65 -1.55
C LEU A 147 -3.72 10.74 -0.47
N ARG A 148 -4.02 10.35 0.77
CA ARG A 148 -4.14 11.27 1.92
C ARG A 148 -3.16 10.96 3.02
N LEU A 149 -2.88 9.68 3.26
CA LEU A 149 -2.08 9.26 4.39
C LEU A 149 -1.01 8.24 3.99
N VAL A 150 0.21 8.48 4.44
CA VAL A 150 1.25 7.47 4.57
C VAL A 150 1.40 7.13 6.05
N VAL A 151 1.22 5.86 6.40
CA VAL A 151 1.37 5.32 7.75
C VAL A 151 2.72 4.60 7.82
N PRO A 152 3.68 5.11 8.60
CA PRO A 152 4.99 4.48 8.73
C PRO A 152 4.88 3.22 9.59
N VAL A 153 5.43 2.10 9.11
CA VAL A 153 5.38 0.79 9.80
C VAL A 153 6.77 0.16 9.99
N GLY A 154 7.78 1.01 10.16
CA GLY A 154 9.15 0.64 10.50
C GLY A 154 10.17 1.07 9.45
N PHE A 155 11.40 0.58 9.61
CA PHE A 155 12.52 0.77 8.69
C PHE A 155 13.25 -0.57 8.53
N ASP A 156 13.71 -0.87 7.33
CA ASP A 156 14.63 -1.97 7.08
C ASP A 156 15.57 -1.62 5.91
N GLU A 157 16.85 -1.95 6.06
CA GLU A 157 17.88 -1.59 5.08
C GLU A 157 17.87 -2.46 3.81
N ARG A 158 17.19 -3.62 3.86
CA ARG A 158 17.26 -4.65 2.81
C ARG A 158 15.90 -4.93 2.20
N THR A 159 14.87 -4.91 3.02
CA THR A 159 13.51 -5.29 2.67
C THR A 159 12.61 -4.07 2.75
N HIS A 160 11.66 -4.00 1.84
CA HIS A 160 10.63 -2.99 1.89
C HIS A 160 9.27 -3.67 1.95
N LEU A 161 8.46 -3.25 2.92
CA LEU A 161 7.12 -3.73 3.11
C LEU A 161 6.17 -2.57 2.89
N SER A 162 5.18 -2.79 2.03
CA SER A 162 4.08 -1.87 1.84
C SER A 162 2.75 -2.62 1.78
N ALA A 163 1.67 -1.92 2.08
CA ALA A 163 0.32 -2.44 1.98
C ALA A 163 -0.72 -1.33 1.85
N SER A 164 -1.78 -1.65 1.11
CA SER A 164 -3.02 -0.87 1.02
C SER A 164 -4.21 -1.79 1.23
N TYR A 165 -5.22 -1.29 1.94
CA TYR A 165 -6.43 -2.05 2.26
C TYR A 165 -7.60 -1.54 1.42
N GLN A 166 -8.43 -2.45 0.92
CA GLN A 166 -9.61 -2.06 0.15
C GLN A 166 -10.60 -1.29 1.04
N GLU A 167 -10.64 -1.60 2.33
CA GLU A 167 -11.48 -0.95 3.33
C GLU A 167 -11.01 0.47 3.71
N VAL A 168 -9.77 0.84 3.39
CA VAL A 168 -9.17 2.14 3.78
C VAL A 168 -8.44 2.77 2.60
N ILE A 169 -9.24 3.10 1.60
CA ILE A 169 -8.88 3.90 0.44
C ILE A 169 -8.23 5.24 0.84
N GLY A 170 -7.18 5.64 0.12
CA GLY A 170 -6.42 6.87 0.33
C GLY A 170 -5.29 6.75 1.35
N THR A 171 -5.08 5.56 1.92
CA THR A 171 -4.07 5.30 2.94
C THR A 171 -3.09 4.22 2.47
N VAL A 172 -1.80 4.44 2.73
CA VAL A 172 -0.73 3.49 2.44
C VAL A 172 0.08 3.24 3.70
N TYR A 173 0.34 1.97 3.98
CA TYR A 173 1.28 1.55 5.02
C TYR A 173 2.60 1.21 4.35
N MET A 174 3.72 1.72 4.84
CA MET A 174 5.03 1.34 4.29
C MET A 174 6.18 1.47 5.29
N THR A 175 7.25 0.71 5.07
CA THR A 175 8.53 0.91 5.77
C THR A 175 9.38 1.97 5.07
N LEU A 176 10.20 2.69 5.82
CA LEU A 176 11.24 3.53 5.22
C LEU A 176 12.33 2.64 4.65
N HIS A 177 12.91 3.04 3.52
CA HIS A 177 13.99 2.32 2.87
C HIS A 177 15.03 3.31 2.32
N PRO A 178 16.34 3.02 2.45
CA PRO A 178 17.40 3.96 2.04
C PRO A 178 17.51 4.13 0.52
N GLN A 179 17.02 3.17 -0.26
CA GLN A 179 17.04 3.25 -1.72
C GLN A 179 15.84 4.03 -2.26
N ARG A 180 16.10 5.20 -2.85
CA ARG A 180 15.09 6.10 -3.41
C ARG A 180 14.12 5.43 -4.38
N MET A 181 14.62 4.60 -5.30
CA MET A 181 13.77 3.91 -6.28
C MET A 181 12.79 2.95 -5.61
N THR A 182 13.16 2.30 -4.51
CA THR A 182 12.24 1.44 -3.76
C THR A 182 11.04 2.25 -3.23
N MET A 183 11.28 3.44 -2.69
CA MET A 183 10.21 4.32 -2.22
C MET A 183 9.32 4.85 -3.36
N VAL A 184 9.93 5.15 -4.52
CA VAL A 184 9.20 5.57 -5.73
C VAL A 184 8.31 4.44 -6.26
N GLU A 185 8.86 3.23 -6.39
CA GLU A 185 8.09 2.05 -6.80
C GLU A 185 6.94 1.79 -5.84
N ALA A 186 7.19 1.83 -4.52
CA ALA A 186 6.18 1.60 -3.50
C ALA A 186 5.03 2.61 -3.57
N LEU A 187 5.33 3.90 -3.69
CA LEU A 187 4.29 4.94 -3.81
C LEU A 187 3.41 4.72 -5.03
N ILE A 188 4.00 4.42 -6.19
CA ILE A 188 3.23 4.10 -7.40
C ILE A 188 2.39 2.84 -7.19
N HIS A 189 3.02 1.78 -6.69
CA HIS A 189 2.40 0.48 -6.49
C HIS A 189 1.17 0.57 -5.57
N GLU A 190 1.34 1.18 -4.41
CA GLU A 190 0.28 1.30 -3.41
C GLU A 190 -0.81 2.30 -3.83
N PHE A 191 -0.43 3.36 -4.55
CA PHE A 191 -1.42 4.24 -5.19
C PHE A 191 -2.28 3.47 -6.21
N GLN A 192 -1.68 2.59 -7.03
CA GLN A 192 -2.43 1.79 -8.00
C GLN A 192 -3.36 0.78 -7.33
N HIS A 193 -2.99 0.20 -6.18
CA HIS A 193 -3.92 -0.60 -5.37
C HIS A 193 -5.10 0.24 -4.90
N ASN A 194 -4.82 1.41 -4.34
CA ASN A 194 -5.85 2.37 -3.92
C ASN A 194 -6.81 2.75 -5.08
N LYS A 195 -6.25 3.02 -6.26
CA LYS A 195 -7.02 3.34 -7.47
C LYS A 195 -7.89 2.17 -7.94
N LEU A 196 -7.37 0.95 -7.94
CA LEU A 196 -8.12 -0.22 -8.38
C LEU A 196 -9.17 -0.64 -7.34
N HIS A 197 -8.85 -0.56 -6.05
CA HIS A 197 -9.82 -0.76 -4.96
C HIS A 197 -10.98 0.23 -5.06
N ALA A 198 -10.71 1.51 -5.39
CA ALA A 198 -11.74 2.51 -5.68
C ALA A 198 -12.78 2.01 -6.68
N LEU A 199 -12.29 1.42 -7.78
CA LEU A 199 -13.11 0.93 -8.86
C LEU A 199 -13.89 -0.33 -8.45
N LEU A 200 -13.25 -1.21 -7.66
CA LEU A 200 -13.86 -2.44 -7.15
C LEU A 200 -14.97 -2.18 -6.12
N GLU A 201 -14.97 -1.05 -5.44
CA GLU A 201 -16.09 -0.61 -4.59
C GLU A 201 -17.34 -0.23 -5.41
N LEU A 202 -17.16 0.12 -6.68
CA LEU A 202 -18.28 0.49 -7.57
C LEU A 202 -18.82 -0.71 -8.34
N ASP A 203 -17.93 -1.44 -9.02
CA ASP A 203 -18.32 -2.54 -9.90
C ASP A 203 -17.27 -3.66 -9.89
N PRO A 204 -17.69 -4.94 -9.94
CA PRO A 204 -16.75 -6.04 -10.17
C PRO A 204 -16.16 -5.96 -11.58
N LEU A 205 -14.88 -6.32 -11.72
CA LEU A 205 -14.17 -6.31 -13.00
C LEU A 205 -14.14 -7.68 -13.67
N LEU A 206 -14.24 -8.76 -12.90
CA LEU A 206 -14.19 -10.14 -13.38
C LEU A 206 -15.35 -10.95 -12.78
N ASP A 207 -16.07 -11.70 -13.61
CA ASP A 207 -17.10 -12.64 -13.16
C ASP A 207 -16.50 -13.85 -12.42
N ASN A 208 -15.23 -14.19 -12.73
CA ASN A 208 -14.48 -15.29 -12.13
C ASN A 208 -13.30 -14.82 -11.27
N ALA A 209 -13.45 -13.66 -10.61
CA ALA A 209 -12.39 -13.00 -9.85
C ALA A 209 -11.67 -13.90 -8.84
N PHE A 210 -12.40 -14.75 -8.11
CA PHE A 210 -11.91 -15.45 -6.92
C PHE A 210 -11.61 -16.94 -7.10
N ALA A 211 -11.99 -17.54 -8.23
CA ALA A 211 -11.73 -18.96 -8.51
C ALA A 211 -11.79 -19.25 -10.02
N PRO A 212 -10.98 -20.21 -10.52
CA PRO A 212 -9.98 -21.00 -9.80
C PRO A 212 -8.71 -20.17 -9.47
N LEU A 213 -7.71 -20.82 -8.86
CA LEU A 213 -6.43 -20.18 -8.55
C LEU A 213 -5.43 -20.39 -9.69
N TYR A 214 -4.60 -19.39 -9.95
CA TYR A 214 -3.62 -19.35 -11.04
C TYR A 214 -2.24 -19.03 -10.50
N ALA A 215 -1.20 -19.40 -11.26
CA ALA A 215 0.17 -18.99 -10.95
C ALA A 215 0.27 -17.45 -10.97
N SER A 216 1.06 -16.90 -10.05
CA SER A 216 1.35 -15.47 -9.97
C SER A 216 2.85 -15.26 -10.18
N PRO A 217 3.27 -14.25 -10.96
CA PRO A 217 4.69 -13.94 -11.15
C PRO A 217 5.35 -13.38 -9.87
N VAL A 218 4.55 -12.85 -8.95
CA VAL A 218 5.03 -12.13 -7.75
C VAL A 218 5.07 -13.04 -6.51
N ARG A 219 4.28 -14.11 -6.47
CA ARG A 219 4.23 -15.03 -5.32
C ARG A 219 4.31 -16.50 -5.72
N PRO A 220 4.91 -17.36 -4.87
CA PRO A 220 5.01 -18.79 -5.14
C PRO A 220 3.66 -19.51 -5.03
N ASP A 221 2.74 -19.01 -4.20
CA ASP A 221 1.41 -19.60 -4.03
C ASP A 221 0.44 -19.17 -5.13
N PRO A 222 -0.39 -20.08 -5.67
CA PRO A 222 -1.46 -19.72 -6.58
C PRO A 222 -2.43 -18.70 -5.98
N ARG A 223 -2.87 -17.74 -6.78
CA ARG A 223 -3.80 -16.67 -6.36
C ARG A 223 -5.05 -16.60 -7.24
N PRO A 224 -6.15 -16.06 -6.72
CA PRO A 224 -7.30 -15.69 -7.55
C PRO A 224 -6.91 -14.66 -8.63
N LEU A 225 -7.66 -14.60 -9.73
CA LEU A 225 -7.40 -13.64 -10.81
C LEU A 225 -7.41 -12.19 -10.35
N GLN A 226 -8.24 -11.83 -9.36
CA GLN A 226 -8.21 -10.48 -8.78
C GLN A 226 -6.84 -10.11 -8.21
N GLY A 227 -6.13 -11.07 -7.60
CA GLY A 227 -4.79 -10.83 -7.09
C GLY A 227 -3.75 -10.68 -8.20
N VAL A 228 -3.91 -11.42 -9.30
CA VAL A 228 -3.07 -11.23 -10.49
C VAL A 228 -3.33 -9.87 -11.13
N LEU A 229 -4.60 -9.43 -11.18
CA LEU A 229 -5.00 -8.13 -11.70
C LEU A 229 -4.40 -6.98 -10.89
N LEU A 230 -4.47 -7.05 -9.55
CA LEU A 230 -3.86 -6.06 -8.66
C LEU A 230 -2.35 -5.95 -8.89
N ALA A 231 -1.65 -7.10 -8.97
CA ALA A 231 -0.21 -7.12 -9.23
C ALA A 231 0.17 -6.45 -10.56
N VAL A 232 -0.47 -6.86 -11.67
CA VAL A 232 -0.18 -6.29 -13.00
C VAL A 232 -0.54 -4.79 -13.01
N HIS A 233 -1.72 -4.41 -12.52
CA HIS A 233 -2.16 -3.02 -12.50
C HIS A 233 -1.17 -2.12 -11.72
N ALA A 234 -0.62 -2.61 -10.61
CA ALA A 234 0.32 -1.86 -9.79
C ALA A 234 1.71 -1.71 -10.43
N PHE A 235 2.21 -2.73 -11.12
CA PHE A 235 3.54 -2.73 -11.70
C PHE A 235 3.64 -2.20 -13.13
N GLN A 236 2.53 -2.08 -13.88
CA GLN A 236 2.53 -1.47 -15.22
C GLN A 236 3.08 -0.03 -15.26
N PRO A 237 2.60 0.93 -14.45
CA PRO A 237 3.16 2.28 -14.43
C PRO A 237 4.60 2.32 -13.91
N VAL A 238 5.01 1.36 -13.09
CA VAL A 238 6.41 1.24 -12.68
C VAL A 238 7.30 0.87 -13.87
N ALA A 239 6.90 -0.10 -14.70
CA ALA A 239 7.62 -0.38 -15.95
C ALA A 239 7.69 0.85 -16.85
N ARG A 240 6.59 1.61 -16.96
CA ARG A 240 6.57 2.86 -17.75
C ARG A 240 7.51 3.92 -17.20
N LEU A 241 7.59 4.10 -15.88
CA LEU A 241 8.56 5.00 -15.25
C LEU A 241 9.99 4.63 -15.64
N TYR A 242 10.36 3.36 -15.47
CA TYR A 242 11.71 2.89 -15.81
C TYR A 242 12.05 3.13 -17.28
N GLN A 243 11.11 2.86 -18.19
CA GLN A 243 11.30 3.15 -19.61
C GLN A 243 11.55 4.65 -19.87
N LEU A 244 10.73 5.54 -19.29
CA LEU A 244 10.89 6.99 -19.43
C LEU A 244 12.22 7.49 -18.87
N MET A 245 12.66 6.92 -17.74
CA MET A 245 13.96 7.23 -17.14
C MET A 245 15.13 6.76 -18.02
N ARG A 246 14.99 5.63 -18.72
CA ARG A 246 15.99 5.14 -19.70
C ARG A 246 16.05 6.06 -20.90
N GLU A 247 14.90 6.44 -21.45
CA GLU A 247 14.78 7.36 -22.59
C GLU A 247 15.41 8.75 -22.29
N ASP A 248 15.26 9.25 -21.07
CA ASP A 248 15.85 10.52 -20.61
C ASP A 248 17.34 10.43 -20.24
N GLY A 249 17.89 9.21 -20.08
CA GLY A 249 19.26 9.01 -19.62
C GLY A 249 19.45 9.34 -18.13
N TYR A 250 18.48 8.98 -17.28
CA TYR A 250 18.52 9.25 -15.85
C TYR A 250 19.82 8.71 -15.19
N PRO A 251 20.50 9.50 -14.33
CA PRO A 251 21.69 9.05 -13.63
C PRO A 251 21.48 7.74 -12.86
N GLY A 252 22.21 6.70 -13.25
CA GLY A 252 22.10 5.36 -12.65
C GLY A 252 21.35 4.33 -13.48
N CYS A 253 20.77 4.69 -14.63
CA CYS A 253 20.17 3.72 -15.56
C CYS A 253 21.20 2.71 -16.10
N GLU A 254 22.48 3.08 -16.14
CA GLU A 254 23.61 2.21 -16.52
C GLU A 254 23.95 1.16 -15.46
N GLN A 255 23.44 1.30 -14.23
CA GLN A 255 23.72 0.34 -13.16
C GLN A 255 23.05 -1.01 -13.47
N PRO A 256 23.74 -2.15 -13.33
CA PRO A 256 23.18 -3.47 -13.64
C PRO A 256 21.87 -3.78 -12.92
N ASP A 257 21.69 -3.27 -11.71
CA ASP A 257 20.49 -3.52 -10.91
C ASP A 257 19.27 -2.75 -11.41
N PHE A 258 19.46 -1.57 -12.02
CA PHE A 258 18.37 -0.81 -12.62
C PHE A 258 17.76 -1.58 -13.80
N GLU A 259 18.62 -2.01 -14.73
CA GLU A 259 18.19 -2.77 -15.92
C GLU A 259 17.60 -4.14 -15.51
N ARG A 260 18.22 -4.83 -14.54
CA ARG A 260 17.71 -6.09 -14.01
C ARG A 260 16.30 -5.93 -13.43
N ARG A 261 16.07 -4.88 -12.63
CA ARG A 261 14.76 -4.59 -12.03
C ARG A 261 13.73 -4.28 -13.11
N PHE A 262 14.07 -3.45 -14.09
CA PHE A 262 13.19 -3.13 -15.22
C PHE A 262 12.75 -4.39 -15.97
N GLN A 263 13.70 -5.25 -16.36
CA GLN A 263 13.41 -6.48 -17.09
C GLN A 263 12.58 -7.48 -16.25
N GLN A 264 12.81 -7.55 -14.94
CA GLN A 264 11.99 -8.35 -14.02
C GLN A 264 10.54 -7.88 -13.99
N ILE A 265 10.31 -6.56 -13.90
CA ILE A 265 8.97 -5.98 -13.87
C ILE A 265 8.25 -6.22 -15.20
N VAL A 266 8.90 -5.94 -16.34
CA VAL A 266 8.33 -6.17 -17.68
C VAL A 266 7.94 -7.64 -17.87
N LYS A 267 8.84 -8.56 -17.50
CA LYS A 267 8.57 -10.00 -17.56
C LYS A 267 7.39 -10.39 -16.67
N GLY A 268 7.38 -9.94 -15.41
CA GLY A 268 6.30 -10.24 -14.47
C GLY A 268 4.95 -9.70 -14.95
N ASN A 269 4.93 -8.48 -15.48
CA ASN A 269 3.72 -7.89 -16.08
C ASN A 269 3.20 -8.72 -17.25
N HIS A 270 4.08 -9.20 -18.14
CA HIS A 270 3.71 -10.05 -19.26
C HIS A 270 3.13 -11.40 -18.81
N GLU A 271 3.78 -12.06 -17.85
CA GLU A 271 3.31 -13.33 -17.29
C GLU A 271 1.93 -13.17 -16.63
N GLY A 272 1.72 -12.10 -15.85
CA GLY A 272 0.44 -11.82 -15.22
C GLY A 272 -0.64 -11.42 -16.23
N ALA A 273 -0.30 -10.59 -17.23
CA ALA A 273 -1.22 -10.18 -18.29
C ALA A 273 -1.67 -11.39 -19.12
N THR A 274 -0.76 -12.32 -19.44
CA THR A 274 -1.10 -13.58 -20.13
C THR A 274 -2.15 -14.36 -19.34
N VAL A 275 -1.94 -14.56 -18.03
CA VAL A 275 -2.92 -15.25 -17.17
C VAL A 275 -4.28 -14.55 -17.18
N LEU A 276 -4.31 -13.21 -17.08
CA LEU A 276 -5.54 -12.42 -17.08
C LEU A 276 -6.28 -12.48 -18.42
N LEU A 277 -5.55 -12.39 -19.53
CA LEU A 277 -6.13 -12.35 -20.87
C LEU A 277 -6.60 -13.73 -21.34
N GLU A 278 -5.95 -14.81 -20.91
CA GLU A 278 -6.35 -16.18 -21.23
C GLU A 278 -7.51 -16.69 -20.37
N HIS A 279 -7.58 -16.26 -19.10
CA HIS A 279 -8.50 -16.85 -18.14
C HIS A 279 -9.55 -15.89 -17.58
N GLY A 280 -9.36 -14.59 -17.72
CA GLY A 280 -10.30 -13.58 -17.23
C GLY A 280 -11.64 -13.63 -17.96
N GLN A 281 -12.74 -13.62 -17.20
CA GLN A 281 -14.09 -13.40 -17.71
C GLN A 281 -14.50 -11.99 -17.32
N PRO A 282 -14.22 -10.96 -18.17
CA PRO A 282 -14.47 -9.59 -17.80
C PRO A 282 -15.97 -9.26 -17.78
N THR A 283 -16.37 -8.54 -16.74
CA THR A 283 -17.67 -7.86 -16.72
C THR A 283 -17.74 -6.80 -17.81
N THR A 284 -18.90 -6.14 -17.96
CA THR A 284 -19.01 -5.01 -18.90
C THR A 284 -18.04 -3.88 -18.60
N ILE A 285 -17.82 -3.56 -17.33
CA ILE A 285 -16.86 -2.54 -16.90
C ILE A 285 -15.42 -3.06 -17.06
N GLY A 286 -15.15 -4.32 -16.67
CA GLY A 286 -13.82 -4.91 -16.73
C GLY A 286 -13.24 -5.06 -18.13
N ARG A 287 -14.09 -5.13 -19.18
CA ARG A 287 -13.63 -5.24 -20.58
C ARG A 287 -12.69 -4.10 -20.97
N GLY A 288 -13.02 -2.86 -20.61
CA GLY A 288 -12.17 -1.71 -20.93
C GLY A 288 -10.79 -1.80 -20.30
N LEU A 289 -10.72 -2.27 -19.05
CA LEU A 289 -9.45 -2.46 -18.35
C LEU A 289 -8.60 -3.57 -18.99
N LEU A 290 -9.21 -4.72 -19.32
CA LEU A 290 -8.49 -5.82 -19.96
C LEU A 290 -8.01 -5.44 -21.38
N ASP A 291 -8.75 -4.59 -22.10
CA ASP A 291 -8.31 -4.07 -23.39
C ASP A 291 -7.11 -3.12 -23.25
N GLU A 292 -7.06 -2.28 -22.21
CA GLU A 292 -5.85 -1.52 -21.87
C GLU A 292 -4.67 -2.43 -21.48
N LEU A 293 -4.90 -3.47 -20.68
CA LEU A 293 -3.85 -4.42 -20.32
C LEU A 293 -3.27 -5.10 -21.56
N ARG A 294 -4.12 -5.49 -22.53
CA ARG A 294 -3.66 -6.07 -23.81
C ARG A 294 -2.79 -5.10 -24.62
N ARG A 295 -3.11 -3.81 -24.62
CA ARG A 295 -2.28 -2.78 -25.27
C ARG A 295 -0.91 -2.66 -24.62
N TRP A 296 -0.86 -2.62 -23.29
CA TRP A 296 0.40 -2.55 -22.54
C TRP A 296 1.22 -3.83 -22.62
N ASP A 297 0.58 -5.00 -22.70
CA ASP A 297 1.27 -6.27 -22.92
C ASP A 297 1.96 -6.33 -24.29
N SER A 298 1.33 -5.73 -25.31
CA SER A 298 1.90 -5.60 -26.66
C SER A 298 2.83 -4.40 -26.82
N HIS A 299 3.03 -3.59 -25.78
CA HIS A 299 3.84 -2.37 -25.84
C HIS A 299 5.33 -2.71 -25.99
N ALA A 300 6.05 -1.87 -26.73
CA ALA A 300 7.48 -2.04 -26.93
C ALA A 300 8.26 -1.52 -25.72
N TRP A 301 8.71 -2.44 -24.86
CA TRP A 301 9.60 -2.18 -23.72
C TRP A 301 11.08 -2.17 -24.15
N SER A 302 11.42 -1.35 -25.15
CA SER A 302 12.83 -1.16 -25.59
C SER A 302 13.58 -0.20 -24.69
#